data_AF-A0A537R9C4-F1
#
_entry.id   AF-A0A537R9C4-F1
#
_cell.length_a   1.000
_cell.length_b   1.000
_cell.length_c   1.000
_cell.angle_alpha   90.00
_cell.angle_beta   90.00
_cell.angle_gamma   90.00
#
_symmetry.space_group_name_H-M   'P 1'
#
loop_
_entity.id
_entity.type
_entity.pdbx_description
1 polymer ?
#
loop_
_entity_poly.entity_id
_entity_poly.type
_entity_poly.pdbx_seq_one_letter_code
_entity_poly.pdbx_strand_id
1 'polypeptide(L)'
;MGFNRRPLFAAFPQMRPVVAFARTAIIRAREPHPRGREQATQMRLGYYQHIAEEPLPSIAVIQDIDAPDTGFGAFWGEVQTHVHKGLGCAGVITDGSVRDLDAMAPDFLVLAGSVMPSHAHVHLVDYGGTISVAGMLVSP
;
A
#
# COMPACT_ATOMS: atom_id res chain seq x y z
N MET A 1 2.92 -3.95 20.34
CA MET A 1 2.47 -5.32 20.00
C MET A 1 2.58 -5.48 18.49
N GLY A 2 3.30 -6.49 18.01
CA GLY A 2 3.61 -6.69 16.59
C GLY A 2 2.68 -7.68 15.89
N PHE A 3 1.38 -7.41 15.89
CA PHE A 3 0.38 -8.17 15.14
C PHE A 3 -0.82 -7.29 14.77
N ASN A 4 -1.52 -7.60 13.67
CA ASN A 4 -2.75 -6.90 13.27
C ASN A 4 -3.85 -7.13 14.31
N ARG A 5 -4.46 -6.05 14.80
CA ARG A 5 -5.55 -6.07 15.78
C ARG A 5 -6.94 -5.99 15.15
N ARG A 6 -7.00 -5.80 13.84
CA ARG A 6 -8.22 -5.78 13.02
C ARG A 6 -8.04 -6.75 11.86
N PRO A 7 -9.11 -7.40 11.39
CA PRO A 7 -9.02 -8.31 10.25
C PRO A 7 -8.64 -7.55 8.98
N LEU A 8 -7.97 -8.26 8.08
CA LEU A 8 -7.70 -7.82 6.71
C LEU A 8 -8.27 -8.87 5.75
N PHE A 9 -8.79 -8.39 4.62
CA PHE A 9 -9.20 -9.19 3.48
C PHE A 9 -7.97 -9.70 2.73
N ALA A 10 -7.86 -11.02 2.55
CA ALA A 10 -6.85 -11.64 1.70
C ALA A 10 -7.41 -11.79 0.29
N ALA A 11 -6.89 -11.04 -0.68
CA ALA A 11 -7.42 -11.07 -2.05
C ALA A 11 -7.19 -12.41 -2.76
N PHE A 12 -6.10 -13.11 -2.41
CA PHE A 12 -5.76 -14.42 -2.96
C PHE A 12 -5.49 -15.42 -1.82
N PRO A 13 -6.53 -16.02 -1.21
CA PRO A 13 -6.40 -16.85 -0.02
C PRO A 13 -5.54 -18.12 -0.18
N GLN A 14 -5.32 -18.58 -1.42
CA GLN A 14 -4.53 -19.78 -1.73
C GLN A 14 -3.03 -19.51 -1.89
N MET A 15 -2.62 -18.25 -1.81
CA MET A 15 -1.23 -17.85 -1.96
C MET A 15 -0.38 -18.29 -0.77
N ARG A 16 0.90 -18.60 -1.03
CA ARG A 16 1.85 -18.98 0.02
C ARG A 16 2.21 -17.79 0.92
N PRO A 17 2.53 -18.03 2.20
CA PRO A 17 3.05 -16.98 3.08
C PRO A 17 4.31 -16.32 2.52
N VAL A 18 4.51 -15.04 2.85
CA VAL A 18 5.66 -14.22 2.45
C VAL A 18 6.36 -13.68 3.70
N VAL A 19 7.69 -13.63 3.66
CA VAL A 19 8.54 -12.91 4.63
C VAL A 19 9.38 -11.90 3.85
N ALA A 20 9.36 -10.65 4.27
CA ALA A 20 9.94 -9.52 3.55
C ALA A 20 10.18 -8.32 4.49
N PHE A 21 10.97 -7.34 4.04
CA PHE A 21 11.29 -6.13 4.80
C PHE A 21 10.22 -5.05 4.61
N ALA A 22 9.73 -4.48 5.71
CA ALA A 22 8.64 -3.51 5.66
C ALA A 22 9.10 -2.20 4.99
N ARG A 23 8.29 -1.67 4.07
CA ARG A 23 8.44 -0.34 3.49
C ARG A 23 7.15 0.42 3.73
N THR A 24 7.20 1.43 4.59
CA THR A 24 6.00 2.08 5.09
C THR A 24 5.62 3.29 4.24
N ALA A 25 4.32 3.50 4.06
CA ALA A 25 3.81 4.73 3.45
C ALA A 25 2.44 5.11 4.01
N ILE A 26 2.07 6.37 3.78
CA ILE A 26 0.79 6.94 4.13
C ILE A 26 0.10 7.41 2.84
N ILE A 27 -1.17 7.08 2.68
CA ILE A 27 -2.01 7.55 1.59
C ILE A 27 -3.26 8.27 2.09
N ARG A 28 -3.83 9.08 1.21
CA ARG A 28 -5.16 9.71 1.32
C ARG A 28 -5.80 9.74 -0.05
N ALA A 29 -7.11 9.60 -0.11
CA ALA A 29 -7.91 9.57 -1.33
C ALA A 29 -9.19 10.41 -1.29
N ARG A 30 -9.68 10.82 -0.11
CA ARG A 30 -10.90 11.64 0.01
C ARG A 30 -10.72 13.06 -0.51
N GLU A 31 -9.54 13.64 -0.29
CA GLU A 31 -9.24 15.02 -0.64
C GLU A 31 -8.28 15.08 -1.84
N PRO A 32 -8.40 16.09 -2.72
CA PRO A 32 -7.44 16.33 -3.77
C PRO A 32 -6.01 16.49 -3.25
N HIS A 33 -5.04 16.11 -4.09
CA HIS A 33 -3.62 16.24 -3.77
C HIS A 33 -3.28 17.72 -3.46
N PRO A 34 -2.77 18.06 -2.26
CA PRO A 34 -2.53 19.46 -1.88
C PRO A 34 -1.27 20.04 -2.54
N ARG A 35 -0.30 19.18 -2.91
CA ARG A 35 0.93 19.59 -3.59
C ARG A 35 0.71 19.82 -5.08
N GLY A 36 1.49 20.74 -5.65
CA GLY A 36 1.61 20.90 -7.10
C GLY A 36 2.21 19.68 -7.79
N ARG A 37 2.04 19.60 -9.11
CA ARG A 37 2.40 18.45 -9.96
C ARG A 37 3.86 17.98 -9.80
N GLU A 38 4.80 18.92 -9.71
CA GLU A 38 6.23 18.61 -9.59
C GLU A 38 6.53 17.93 -8.25
N GLN A 39 6.08 18.52 -7.14
CA GLN A 39 6.25 17.97 -5.80
C GLN A 39 5.56 16.60 -5.65
N ALA A 40 4.37 16.43 -6.23
CA ALA A 40 3.67 15.15 -6.27
C ALA A 40 4.47 14.08 -7.05
N THR A 41 5.17 14.49 -8.12
CA THR A 41 6.04 13.60 -8.89
C THR A 41 7.27 13.20 -8.09
N GLN A 42 7.94 14.15 -7.43
CA GLN A 42 9.09 13.87 -6.57
C GLN A 42 8.72 12.93 -5.41
N MET A 43 7.57 13.16 -4.76
CA MET A 43 7.03 12.29 -3.70
C MET A 43 6.87 10.84 -4.21
N ARG A 44 6.27 10.66 -5.39
CA ARG A 44 6.07 9.33 -5.98
C ARG A 44 7.39 8.65 -6.35
N LEU A 45 8.34 9.38 -6.92
CA LEU A 45 9.65 8.83 -7.28
C LEU A 45 10.46 8.42 -6.04
N GLY A 46 10.46 9.26 -5.00
CA GLY A 46 11.10 8.96 -3.73
C GLY A 46 10.50 7.74 -3.04
N TYR A 47 9.17 7.60 -3.08
CA TYR A 47 8.49 6.40 -2.60
C TYR A 47 8.91 5.14 -3.38
N TYR A 48 8.97 5.18 -4.71
CA TYR A 48 9.43 4.03 -5.48
C TYR A 48 10.89 3.67 -5.22
N GLN A 49 11.76 4.67 -4.99
CA GLN A 49 13.14 4.43 -4.55
C GLN A 49 13.18 3.74 -3.19
N HIS A 50 12.37 4.17 -2.23
CA HIS A 50 12.24 3.54 -0.91
C HIS A 50 11.77 2.08 -1.02
N ILE A 51 10.82 1.78 -1.91
CA ILE A 51 10.32 0.40 -2.14
C ILE A 51 11.43 -0.51 -2.71
N ALA A 52 12.26 0.03 -3.60
CA ALA A 52 13.32 -0.70 -4.30
C ALA A 52 14.64 -0.78 -3.51
N GLU A 53 14.73 -0.12 -2.36
CA GLU A 53 15.94 -0.09 -1.55
C GLU A 53 16.20 -1.47 -0.92
N GLU A 54 17.47 -1.87 -0.85
CA GLU A 54 17.89 -3.08 -0.12
C GLU A 54 17.69 -2.90 1.40
N PRO A 55 17.45 -3.98 2.16
CA PRO A 55 17.37 -5.37 1.73
C PRO A 55 16.03 -5.75 1.05
N LEU A 56 16.09 -6.66 0.07
CA LEU A 56 14.94 -7.25 -0.64
C LEU A 56 14.70 -8.74 -0.26
N PRO A 57 13.48 -9.29 -0.47
CA PRO A 57 12.28 -8.62 -0.98
C PRO A 57 11.68 -7.65 0.03
N SER A 58 11.10 -6.56 -0.46
CA SER A 58 10.33 -5.63 0.36
C SER A 58 8.85 -6.03 0.43
N ILE A 59 8.11 -5.51 1.41
CA ILE A 59 6.65 -5.56 1.48
C ILE A 59 6.13 -4.17 1.80
N ALA A 60 5.24 -3.67 0.95
CA ALA A 60 4.62 -2.37 1.16
C ALA A 60 3.62 -2.46 2.31
N VAL A 61 3.82 -1.67 3.37
CA VAL A 61 2.86 -1.54 4.46
C VAL A 61 2.31 -0.13 4.39
N ILE A 62 1.05 0.02 3.96
CA ILE A 62 0.48 1.34 3.66
C ILE A 62 -0.70 1.63 4.56
N GLN A 63 -0.63 2.75 5.28
CA GLN A 63 -1.74 3.28 6.07
C GLN A 63 -2.57 4.25 5.23
N ASP A 64 -3.89 4.05 5.25
CA ASP A 64 -4.86 5.01 4.75
C ASP A 64 -5.42 5.88 5.91
N ILE A 65 -5.13 7.18 5.87
CA ILE A 65 -5.47 8.14 6.92
C ILE A 65 -6.82 8.85 6.71
N ASP A 66 -7.72 8.25 5.94
CA ASP A 66 -9.03 8.84 5.61
C ASP A 66 -10.16 8.55 6.59
N ALA A 67 -9.85 8.05 7.79
CA ALA A 67 -10.82 7.81 8.85
C ALA A 67 -11.79 9.02 9.02
N PRO A 68 -13.11 8.79 9.12
CA PRO A 68 -13.78 7.49 9.23
C PRO A 68 -13.96 6.72 7.89
N ASP A 69 -13.65 7.31 6.74
CA ASP A 69 -13.88 6.70 5.42
C ASP A 69 -12.62 6.00 4.87
N THR A 70 -11.85 5.34 5.73
CA THR A 70 -10.69 4.53 5.32
C THR A 70 -11.09 3.55 4.20
N GLY A 71 -10.30 3.48 3.13
CA GLY A 71 -10.59 2.69 1.94
C GLY A 71 -11.44 3.39 0.89
N PHE A 72 -11.71 4.70 1.01
CA PHE A 72 -12.52 5.47 0.04
C PHE A 72 -11.99 5.40 -1.40
N GLY A 73 -10.66 5.41 -1.58
CA GLY A 73 -10.02 5.27 -2.88
C GLY A 73 -8.85 4.28 -2.84
N ALA A 74 -8.85 3.35 -3.78
CA ALA A 74 -7.87 2.29 -3.88
C ALA A 74 -6.56 2.81 -4.51
N PHE A 75 -5.48 2.82 -3.74
CA PHE A 75 -4.13 2.99 -4.28
C PHE A 75 -3.71 1.78 -5.11
N TRP A 76 -4.16 0.59 -4.71
CA TRP A 76 -3.71 -0.69 -5.22
C TRP A 76 -4.65 -1.26 -6.28
N GLY A 77 -4.07 -1.65 -7.41
CA GLY A 77 -4.74 -2.33 -8.52
C GLY A 77 -3.69 -2.90 -9.48
N GLU A 78 -4.10 -3.13 -10.73
CA GLU A 78 -3.22 -3.65 -11.81
C GLU A 78 -1.87 -2.93 -11.85
N VAL A 79 -1.90 -1.60 -12.02
CA VAL A 79 -0.69 -0.80 -12.25
C VAL A 79 0.24 -0.84 -11.05
N GLN A 80 -0.26 -0.57 -9.84
CA GLN A 80 0.61 -0.51 -8.67
C GLN A 80 1.20 -1.89 -8.32
N THR A 81 0.44 -2.98 -8.43
CA THR A 81 0.99 -4.32 -8.14
C THR A 81 2.10 -4.70 -9.12
N HIS A 82 1.96 -4.39 -10.41
CA HIS A 82 3.01 -4.65 -11.41
C HIS A 82 4.26 -3.78 -11.19
N VAL A 83 4.08 -2.48 -10.94
CA VAL A 83 5.20 -1.57 -10.65
C VAL A 83 5.97 -2.06 -9.41
N HIS A 84 5.27 -2.34 -8.31
CA HIS A 84 5.92 -2.77 -7.07
C HIS A 84 6.61 -4.12 -7.23
N LYS A 85 5.98 -5.09 -7.90
CA LYS A 85 6.62 -6.38 -8.18
C LYS A 85 7.91 -6.20 -9.00
N GLY A 86 7.91 -5.32 -10.00
CA GLY A 86 9.09 -4.99 -10.78
C GLY A 86 10.23 -4.34 -9.98
N LEU A 87 9.92 -3.71 -8.85
CA LEU A 87 10.87 -3.10 -7.92
C LEU A 87 11.36 -4.07 -6.82
N GLY A 88 11.01 -5.35 -6.88
CA GLY A 88 11.41 -6.35 -5.88
C GLY A 88 10.50 -6.43 -4.65
N CYS A 89 9.33 -5.78 -4.68
CA CYS A 89 8.33 -5.89 -3.62
C CYS A 89 7.49 -7.14 -3.79
N ALA A 90 7.33 -7.91 -2.72
CA ALA A 90 6.59 -9.18 -2.71
C ALA A 90 5.08 -9.00 -2.43
N GLY A 91 4.64 -7.82 -2.00
CA GLY A 91 3.23 -7.60 -1.72
C GLY A 91 2.88 -6.31 -1.00
N VAL A 92 1.62 -6.22 -0.59
CA VAL A 92 1.02 -5.14 0.18
C VAL A 92 0.27 -5.67 1.40
N ILE A 93 0.40 -4.92 2.50
CA ILE A 93 -0.49 -4.93 3.66
C ILE A 93 -1.03 -3.50 3.86
N THR A 94 -2.34 -3.31 3.76
CA THR A 94 -2.95 -1.98 3.92
C THR A 94 -4.29 -2.07 4.64
N ASP A 95 -4.66 -1.04 5.41
CA ASP A 95 -6.02 -0.86 5.91
C ASP A 95 -6.92 -0.09 4.93
N GLY A 96 -6.34 0.45 3.85
CA GLY A 96 -7.08 0.99 2.71
C GLY A 96 -7.68 -0.10 1.82
N SER A 97 -8.12 0.30 0.63
CA SER A 97 -8.81 -0.57 -0.32
C SER A 97 -7.96 -0.97 -1.53
N VAL A 98 -8.39 -2.05 -2.19
CA VAL A 98 -7.79 -2.59 -3.41
C VAL A 98 -8.85 -2.75 -4.52
N ARG A 99 -8.40 -2.86 -5.78
CA ARG A 99 -9.25 -3.03 -6.98
C ARG A 99 -8.57 -3.88 -8.06
N ASP A 100 -9.29 -4.15 -9.16
CA ASP A 100 -8.75 -4.83 -10.35
C ASP A 100 -8.10 -6.20 -10.02
N LEU A 101 -8.73 -6.99 -9.13
CA LEU A 101 -8.12 -8.20 -8.55
C LEU A 101 -7.66 -9.23 -9.59
N ASP A 102 -8.40 -9.36 -10.69
CA ASP A 102 -8.10 -10.25 -11.81
C ASP A 102 -6.94 -9.80 -12.70
N ALA A 103 -6.60 -8.51 -12.64
CA ALA A 103 -5.50 -7.89 -13.38
C ALA A 103 -4.27 -7.58 -12.50
N MET A 104 -4.29 -7.95 -11.21
CA MET A 104 -3.13 -7.76 -10.35
C MET A 104 -1.96 -8.66 -10.76
N ALA A 105 -0.74 -8.24 -10.44
CA ALA A 105 0.46 -9.01 -10.73
C ALA A 105 0.37 -10.41 -10.06
N PRO A 106 0.69 -11.50 -10.78
CA PRO A 106 0.66 -12.85 -10.20
C PRO A 106 1.64 -12.96 -9.04
N ASP A 107 1.40 -13.86 -8.09
CA ASP A 107 2.27 -14.09 -6.92
C ASP A 107 2.58 -12.84 -6.06
N PHE A 108 1.73 -11.80 -6.11
CA PHE A 108 1.88 -10.61 -5.29
C PHE A 108 0.96 -10.70 -4.06
N LEU A 109 1.53 -10.65 -2.85
CA LEU A 109 0.73 -10.71 -1.62
C LEU A 109 -0.18 -9.49 -1.51
N VAL A 110 -1.47 -9.69 -1.21
CA VAL A 110 -2.43 -8.60 -1.01
C VAL A 110 -3.29 -8.87 0.21
N LEU A 111 -3.02 -8.12 1.27
CA LEU A 111 -3.87 -8.01 2.46
C LEU A 111 -4.39 -6.57 2.57
N ALA A 112 -5.71 -6.39 2.58
CA ALA A 112 -6.36 -5.08 2.46
C ALA A 112 -7.49 -4.90 3.47
N GLY A 113 -7.90 -3.66 3.75
CA GLY A 113 -9.09 -3.40 4.57
C GLY A 113 -10.39 -3.76 3.83
N SER A 114 -10.45 -3.49 2.52
CA SER A 114 -11.64 -3.73 1.69
C SER A 114 -11.32 -3.81 0.19
N VAL A 115 -12.32 -4.18 -0.61
CA VAL A 115 -12.28 -4.09 -2.08
C VAL A 115 -13.23 -2.97 -2.51
N MET A 116 -12.75 -2.01 -3.30
CA MET A 116 -13.52 -0.83 -3.74
C MET A 116 -13.23 -0.50 -5.21
N PRO A 117 -14.16 0.13 -5.96
CA PRO A 117 -13.99 0.27 -7.41
C PRO A 117 -13.11 1.46 -7.85
N SER A 118 -13.01 2.51 -7.03
CA SER A 118 -12.46 3.81 -7.45
C SER A 118 -11.11 4.09 -6.83
N HIS A 119 -10.27 4.84 -7.54
CA HIS A 119 -9.06 5.46 -6.99
C HIS A 119 -9.32 6.83 -6.35
N ALA A 120 -10.49 7.45 -6.60
CA ALA A 120 -10.83 8.79 -6.12
C ALA A 120 -9.70 9.82 -6.34
N HIS A 121 -9.19 10.44 -5.28
CA HIS A 121 -8.02 11.33 -5.35
C HIS A 121 -6.76 10.70 -4.75
N VAL A 122 -6.65 9.36 -4.76
CA VAL A 122 -5.60 8.65 -4.02
C VAL A 122 -4.20 9.14 -4.36
N HIS A 123 -3.45 9.47 -3.32
CA HIS A 123 -2.09 9.94 -3.41
C HIS A 123 -1.26 9.60 -2.17
N LEU A 124 0.05 9.59 -2.36
CA LEU A 124 1.03 9.45 -1.29
C LEU A 124 1.13 10.75 -0.49
N VAL A 125 0.95 10.63 0.82
CA VAL A 125 1.13 11.71 1.78
C VAL A 125 2.58 11.75 2.24
N ASP A 126 3.13 10.60 2.64
CA ASP A 126 4.49 10.44 3.16
C ASP A 126 4.97 8.97 3.07
N TYR A 127 6.26 8.72 3.27
CA TYR A 127 6.84 7.37 3.29
C TYR A 127 8.06 7.26 4.23
N GLY A 128 8.39 6.03 4.66
CA GLY A 128 9.55 5.74 5.52
C GLY A 128 9.36 6.08 7.00
N GLY A 129 8.18 6.57 7.39
CA GLY A 129 7.84 6.86 8.79
C GLY A 129 7.25 5.67 9.54
N THR A 130 7.03 5.83 10.85
CA THR A 130 6.23 4.85 11.61
C THR A 130 4.75 5.08 11.36
N ILE A 131 4.02 4.01 11.06
CA ILE A 131 2.59 4.04 10.70
C ILE A 131 1.77 3.07 11.56
N SER A 132 0.44 3.16 11.47
CA SER A 132 -0.47 2.16 12.04
C SER A 132 -1.37 1.53 10.99
N VAL A 133 -1.25 0.22 10.78
CA VAL A 133 -2.09 -0.55 9.83
C VAL A 133 -2.84 -1.64 10.58
N ALA A 134 -4.17 -1.65 10.46
CA ALA A 134 -5.05 -2.59 11.16
C ALA A 134 -4.74 -2.67 12.68
N GLY A 135 -4.38 -1.53 13.27
CA GLY A 135 -3.99 -1.42 14.68
C GLY A 135 -2.58 -1.90 15.03
N MET A 136 -1.78 -2.41 14.10
CA MET A 136 -0.37 -2.72 14.32
C MET A 136 0.49 -1.48 14.06
N LEU A 137 1.47 -1.19 14.90
CA LEU A 137 2.51 -0.19 14.59
C LEU A 137 3.62 -0.86 13.79
N VAL A 138 4.09 -0.18 12.75
CA VAL A 138 5.13 -0.68 11.83
C VAL A 138 6.11 0.43 11.50
N SER A 139 7.40 0.11 11.50
CA SER A 139 8.50 0.97 11.08
C SER A 139 9.33 0.23 10.01
N PRO A 140 9.97 0.94 9.05
CA PRO A 140 10.82 0.32 8.03
C PRO A 140 12.05 -0.41 8.59
#